data_AF-A0A836CZ58-F1
#
_entry.id   AF-A0A836CZ58-F1
#
_cell.length_a   1.000
_cell.length_b   1.000
_cell.length_c   1.000
_cell.angle_alpha   90.00
_cell.angle_beta   90.00
_cell.angle_gamma   90.00
#
_symmetry.space_group_name_H-M   'P 1'
#
loop_
_entity.id
_entity.type
_entity.pdbx_description
1 polymer ?
#
loop_
_entity_poly.entity_id
_entity_poly.type
_entity_poly.pdbx_seq_one_letter_code
_entity_poly.pdbx_strand_id
1 'polypeptide(L)'
;MQAKKRYFILLSAGSCLALLFYFGGLQFRASRSHSRREEHSGRNGLHHPSPDHFWPRFPDALRPFVPWDQLENEDSSVHVSPRQKREANSSIYKGKKCRMESCFDFTLCKKNGFKVYVYPQQKGEKIAESYQNILAAIEGSRFYTSDPSQACLFVLSLDTLDRDQLSPQYVHNLRSKVQSLHLWNNGRNHLIFNLYSGTWPDYTEDVGFDIGQAMLAKASISTENFRPNFDVSIPLFSKDHPRTGGERGFLKFNTIPPLRKYMLVFKGKRYLTGIGSDTRNALYHVHNGEDVVLLTTCKHGKDWQKHKDSRCDRDNTEYEKKGPTELLGPESPSPLSANERAPPTMLSQPLLVP
;
A
#
# COMPACT_ATOMS: atom_id res chain seq x y z
N MET A 1 70.14 33.09 24.75
CA MET A 1 68.69 32.78 24.59
C MET A 1 68.24 32.70 23.11
N GLN A 2 69.01 32.10 22.19
CA GLN A 2 68.64 32.00 20.76
C GLN A 2 68.44 30.58 20.23
N ALA A 3 68.97 29.55 20.91
CA ALA A 3 68.77 28.15 20.49
C ALA A 3 67.33 27.66 20.76
N LYS A 4 66.75 27.98 21.92
CA LYS A 4 65.41 27.51 22.33
C LYS A 4 64.27 27.98 21.40
N LYS A 5 64.39 29.17 20.79
CA LYS A 5 63.40 29.67 19.80
C LYS A 5 63.43 28.91 18.48
N ARG A 6 64.59 28.40 18.05
CA ARG A 6 64.73 27.67 16.77
C ARG A 6 64.09 26.28 16.84
N TYR A 7 64.21 25.59 17.97
CA TYR A 7 63.55 24.30 18.17
C TYR A 7 62.04 24.40 18.26
N PHE A 8 61.50 25.48 18.83
CA PHE A 8 60.06 25.69 18.91
C PHE A 8 59.42 25.90 17.53
N ILE A 9 60.10 26.62 16.63
CA ILE A 9 59.65 26.83 15.26
C ILE A 9 59.71 25.51 14.46
N LEU A 10 60.77 24.72 14.64
CA LEU A 10 60.90 23.41 13.98
C LEU A 10 59.85 22.41 14.46
N LEU A 11 59.55 22.37 15.76
CA LEU A 11 58.48 21.54 16.33
C LEU A 11 57.11 21.96 15.82
N SER A 12 56.82 23.27 15.81
CA SER A 12 55.57 23.83 15.28
C SER A 12 55.37 23.48 13.79
N ALA A 13 56.41 23.67 12.97
CA ALA A 13 56.37 23.34 11.55
C ALA A 13 56.18 21.83 11.31
N GLY A 14 56.84 20.98 12.12
CA GLY A 14 56.67 19.53 12.07
C GLY A 14 55.25 19.09 12.42
N SER A 15 54.66 19.66 13.49
CA SER A 15 53.27 19.37 13.87
C SER A 15 52.25 19.86 12.82
N CYS A 16 52.50 21.00 12.17
CA CYS A 16 51.63 21.52 11.13
C CYS A 16 51.68 20.66 9.85
N LEU A 17 52.87 20.19 9.46
CA LEU A 17 53.04 19.25 8.35
C LEU A 17 52.36 17.91 8.63
N ALA A 18 52.50 17.37 9.84
CA ALA A 18 51.84 16.12 10.23
C ALA A 18 50.31 16.22 10.16
N LEU A 19 49.73 17.34 10.61
CA LEU A 19 48.29 17.60 10.51
C LEU A 19 47.84 17.76 9.05
N LEU A 20 48.62 18.44 8.20
CA LEU A 20 48.32 18.56 6.77
C LEU A 20 48.35 17.20 6.05
N PHE A 21 49.27 16.30 6.40
CA PHE A 21 49.27 14.94 5.85
C PHE A 21 48.11 14.10 6.37
N TYR A 22 47.74 14.24 7.64
CA TYR A 22 46.62 13.51 8.23
C TYR A 22 45.28 13.92 7.63
N PHE A 23 45.01 15.22 7.49
CA PHE A 23 43.77 15.73 6.89
C PHE A 23 43.78 15.67 5.35
N GLY A 24 44.93 15.86 4.71
CA GLY A 24 45.09 15.72 3.25
C GLY A 24 44.97 14.27 2.77
N GLY A 25 45.46 13.30 3.56
CA GLY A 25 45.32 11.87 3.27
C GLY A 25 43.88 11.37 3.34
N LEU A 26 43.05 11.97 4.20
CA LEU A 26 41.61 11.69 4.29
C LEU A 26 40.85 12.21 3.06
N GLN A 27 41.19 13.39 2.53
CA GLN A 27 40.55 13.93 1.33
C GLN A 27 40.98 13.21 0.03
N PHE A 28 42.24 12.78 -0.07
CA PHE A 28 42.72 12.04 -1.25
C PHE A 28 42.15 10.60 -1.33
N ARG A 29 41.76 9.99 -0.19
CA ARG A 29 41.05 8.70 -0.16
C ARG A 29 39.57 8.83 -0.54
N ALA A 30 38.91 9.93 -0.17
CA ALA A 30 37.52 10.19 -0.54
C ALA A 30 37.34 10.55 -2.03
N SER A 31 38.28 11.30 -2.62
CA SER A 31 38.17 11.74 -4.02
C SER A 31 38.53 10.65 -5.05
N ARG A 32 39.47 9.74 -4.73
CA ARG A 32 39.81 8.60 -5.62
C ARG A 32 38.73 7.52 -5.70
N SER A 33 37.77 7.50 -4.76
CA SER A 33 36.67 6.54 -4.75
C SER A 33 35.52 6.90 -5.71
N HIS A 34 35.46 8.15 -6.21
CA HIS A 34 34.29 8.66 -6.94
C HIS A 34 34.51 8.87 -8.46
N SER A 35 35.73 8.60 -8.98
CA SER A 35 36.15 8.98 -10.34
C SER A 35 36.50 7.81 -11.28
N ARG A 36 36.21 6.55 -10.94
CA ARG A 36 36.39 5.41 -11.86
C ARG A 36 35.18 4.49 -11.86
N ARG A 37 34.07 4.91 -12.48
CA ARG A 37 33.17 3.97 -13.19
C ARG A 37 32.10 4.67 -14.05
N GLU A 38 32.53 5.43 -15.05
CA GLU A 38 31.75 5.54 -16.29
C GLU A 38 32.68 5.32 -17.48
N GLU A 39 32.14 4.60 -18.47
CA GLU A 39 32.59 4.50 -19.86
C GLU A 39 33.77 3.57 -20.21
N HIS A 40 33.45 2.31 -20.55
CA HIS A 40 33.74 1.75 -21.88
C HIS A 40 32.91 0.49 -22.15
N SER A 41 32.21 0.53 -23.29
CA SER A 41 31.33 -0.51 -23.85
C SER A 41 32.12 -1.59 -24.59
N GLY A 42 31.70 -2.85 -24.50
CA GLY A 42 32.09 -3.88 -25.48
C GLY A 42 32.13 -5.33 -24.99
N ARG A 43 31.02 -6.05 -25.22
CA ARG A 43 30.92 -7.50 -25.50
C ARG A 43 31.36 -8.54 -24.43
N ASN A 44 30.36 -9.37 -24.08
CA ASN A 44 30.38 -10.80 -23.67
C ASN A 44 30.05 -11.11 -22.20
N GLY A 45 28.96 -11.88 -22.01
CA GLY A 45 28.79 -12.93 -20.99
C GLY A 45 28.52 -12.50 -19.54
N LEU A 46 27.24 -12.51 -19.14
CA LEU A 46 26.75 -12.30 -17.78
C LEU A 46 26.80 -13.58 -16.93
N HIS A 47 27.34 -13.51 -15.70
CA HIS A 47 26.58 -13.65 -14.44
C HIS A 47 27.48 -13.79 -13.19
N HIS A 48 27.45 -12.81 -12.28
CA HIS A 48 27.60 -12.97 -10.82
C HIS A 48 27.07 -11.69 -10.09
N PRO A 49 26.68 -11.74 -8.80
CA PRO A 49 25.39 -11.23 -8.34
C PRO A 49 25.52 -9.95 -7.49
N SER A 50 24.55 -9.05 -7.63
CA SER A 50 24.37 -7.88 -6.76
C SER A 50 23.78 -8.26 -5.39
N PRO A 51 24.08 -7.51 -4.31
CA PRO A 51 23.53 -7.73 -2.98
C PRO A 51 22.17 -7.00 -2.82
N ASP A 52 21.17 -7.42 -3.59
CA ASP A 52 19.80 -6.87 -3.52
C ASP A 52 18.77 -7.99 -3.36
N HIS A 53 18.97 -8.92 -2.41
CA HIS A 53 17.95 -9.94 -2.11
C HIS A 53 17.94 -10.30 -0.62
N PHE A 54 17.24 -9.51 0.20
CA PHE A 54 16.85 -9.91 1.56
C PHE A 54 15.42 -10.51 1.60
N TRP A 55 14.94 -11.00 0.47
CA TRP A 55 13.75 -11.83 0.36
C TRP A 55 14.17 -13.15 -0.28
N PRO A 56 13.86 -14.32 0.33
CA PRO A 56 14.00 -15.58 -0.38
C PRO A 56 13.12 -15.47 -1.64
N ARG A 57 13.71 -15.62 -2.82
CA ARG A 57 12.94 -15.98 -4.02
C ARG A 57 12.29 -17.31 -3.67
N PHE A 58 10.98 -17.32 -3.44
CA PHE A 58 10.22 -18.57 -3.40
C PHE A 58 10.37 -19.22 -4.78
N PRO A 59 11.14 -20.31 -4.91
CA PRO A 59 11.17 -21.10 -6.12
C PRO A 59 9.93 -21.98 -6.02
N ASP A 60 8.81 -21.44 -6.48
CA ASP A 60 7.63 -22.13 -6.96
C ASP A 60 6.49 -21.12 -6.92
N ALA A 61 6.15 -20.59 -8.10
CA ALA A 61 4.80 -20.10 -8.31
C ALA A 61 3.88 -21.29 -7.97
N LEU A 62 3.24 -21.22 -6.80
CA LEU A 62 2.24 -22.18 -6.37
C LEU A 62 1.28 -22.34 -7.54
N ARG A 63 1.29 -23.53 -8.15
CA ARG A 63 0.35 -23.89 -9.20
C ARG A 63 -1.05 -23.62 -8.65
N PRO A 64 -1.93 -22.92 -9.38
CA PRO A 64 -3.31 -22.75 -8.95
C PRO A 64 -3.90 -24.12 -8.59
N PHE A 65 -4.60 -24.19 -7.45
CA PHE A 65 -5.21 -25.43 -6.97
C PHE A 65 -6.38 -25.90 -7.85
N VAL A 66 -6.73 -25.17 -8.92
CA VAL A 66 -7.83 -25.51 -9.85
C VAL A 66 -7.45 -25.13 -11.28
N PRO A 67 -7.49 -26.06 -12.25
CA PRO A 67 -7.38 -25.78 -13.69
C PRO A 67 -8.55 -24.92 -14.20
N TRP A 68 -8.23 -24.04 -15.15
CA TRP A 68 -9.02 -22.90 -15.62
C TRP A 68 -10.27 -23.21 -16.46
N ASP A 69 -10.60 -24.48 -16.67
CA ASP A 69 -11.41 -24.88 -17.82
C ASP A 69 -12.92 -24.93 -17.51
N GLN A 70 -13.38 -24.48 -16.34
CA GLN A 70 -14.77 -24.75 -15.88
C GLN A 70 -15.58 -23.56 -15.33
N LEU A 71 -15.09 -22.32 -15.34
CA LEU A 71 -15.84 -21.18 -14.75
C LEU A 71 -16.39 -20.14 -15.75
N GLU A 72 -16.23 -20.33 -17.06
CA GLU A 72 -16.65 -19.32 -18.05
C GLU A 72 -18.14 -19.30 -18.38
N ASN A 73 -18.98 -20.14 -17.78
CA ASN A 73 -20.39 -20.23 -18.16
C ASN A 73 -21.33 -20.12 -16.96
N GLU A 74 -21.47 -18.95 -16.34
CA GLU A 74 -22.73 -18.51 -15.73
C GLU A 74 -22.84 -16.98 -15.79
N ASP A 75 -23.26 -16.46 -16.95
CA ASP A 75 -23.65 -15.05 -17.12
C ASP A 75 -25.18 -14.97 -17.01
N SER A 76 -25.67 -14.39 -15.92
CA SER A 76 -27.09 -14.20 -15.66
C SER A 76 -27.72 -13.29 -16.71
N SER A 77 -28.78 -13.80 -17.35
CA SER A 77 -29.47 -13.16 -18.47
C SER A 77 -30.14 -11.83 -18.10
N VAL A 78 -29.57 -10.72 -18.57
CA VAL A 78 -30.28 -9.44 -18.76
C VAL A 78 -30.44 -9.20 -20.26
N HIS A 79 -31.64 -8.84 -20.71
CA HIS A 79 -31.95 -8.55 -22.12
C HIS A 79 -31.16 -7.35 -22.63
N VAL A 80 -29.93 -7.60 -23.09
CA VAL A 80 -29.05 -6.61 -23.74
C VAL A 80 -28.93 -6.98 -25.21
N SER A 81 -28.98 -5.98 -26.11
CA SER A 81 -28.87 -6.24 -27.55
C SER A 81 -27.54 -6.94 -27.90
N PRO A 82 -27.50 -7.85 -28.89
CA PRO A 82 -26.27 -8.55 -29.28
C PRO A 82 -25.09 -7.62 -29.62
N ARG A 83 -25.38 -6.43 -30.14
CA ARG A 83 -24.39 -5.39 -30.44
C ARG A 83 -23.77 -4.79 -29.17
N GLN A 84 -24.60 -4.42 -28.20
CA GLN A 84 -24.12 -3.91 -26.91
C GLN A 84 -23.31 -4.97 -26.14
N LYS A 85 -23.68 -6.25 -26.24
CA LYS A 85 -22.92 -7.36 -25.64
C LYS A 85 -21.53 -7.49 -26.28
N ARG A 86 -21.42 -7.41 -27.61
CA ARG A 86 -20.12 -7.43 -28.32
C ARG A 86 -19.26 -6.22 -27.98
N GLU A 87 -19.84 -5.02 -27.93
CA GLU A 87 -19.11 -3.80 -27.58
C GLU A 87 -18.57 -3.87 -26.14
N ALA A 88 -19.39 -4.29 -25.18
CA ALA A 88 -18.96 -4.50 -23.79
C ALA A 88 -17.86 -5.56 -23.64
N ASN A 89 -17.98 -6.69 -24.34
CA ASN A 89 -16.94 -7.72 -24.30
C ASN A 89 -15.62 -7.23 -24.92
N SER A 90 -15.70 -6.43 -26.00
CA SER A 90 -14.53 -5.86 -26.65
C SER A 90 -13.82 -4.82 -25.78
N SER A 91 -14.57 -4.03 -25.02
CA SER A 91 -14.02 -3.00 -24.14
C SER A 91 -13.42 -3.59 -22.87
N ILE A 92 -14.06 -4.62 -22.28
CA ILE A 92 -13.49 -5.42 -21.18
C ILE A 92 -12.15 -6.03 -21.60
N TYR A 93 -12.10 -6.64 -22.80
CA TYR A 93 -10.87 -7.23 -23.33
C TYR A 93 -9.77 -6.18 -23.59
N LYS A 94 -10.14 -4.98 -24.05
CA LYS A 94 -9.21 -3.84 -24.18
C LYS A 94 -8.71 -3.34 -22.83
N GLY A 95 -9.58 -3.26 -21.83
CA GLY A 95 -9.25 -2.84 -20.46
C GLY A 95 -8.23 -3.77 -19.78
N LYS A 96 -8.38 -5.09 -19.94
CA LYS A 96 -7.42 -6.10 -19.41
C LYS A 96 -5.99 -5.92 -19.97
N LYS A 97 -5.86 -5.38 -21.19
CA LYS A 97 -4.56 -5.12 -21.85
C LYS A 97 -3.97 -3.75 -21.53
N CYS A 98 -4.65 -2.93 -20.72
CA CYS A 98 -4.14 -1.61 -20.39
C CYS A 98 -2.84 -1.66 -19.58
N ARG A 99 -1.93 -0.78 -19.97
CA ARG A 99 -0.67 -0.46 -19.30
C ARG A 99 -0.51 1.06 -19.30
N MET A 100 0.45 1.57 -18.54
CA MET A 100 0.67 3.01 -18.42
C MET A 100 0.94 3.63 -19.80
N GLU A 101 1.78 3.00 -20.60
CA GLU A 101 2.16 3.45 -21.93
C GLU A 101 1.03 3.40 -22.97
N SER A 102 0.00 2.58 -22.75
CA SER A 102 -1.07 2.36 -23.74
C SER A 102 -2.37 3.08 -23.38
N CYS A 103 -2.72 3.14 -22.10
CA CYS A 103 -4.02 3.61 -21.63
C CYS A 103 -3.95 4.89 -20.79
N PHE A 104 -2.75 5.36 -20.40
CA PHE A 104 -2.55 6.61 -19.69
C PHE A 104 -1.83 7.64 -20.57
N ASP A 105 -2.35 8.85 -20.63
CA ASP A 105 -1.74 9.97 -21.36
C ASP A 105 -0.87 10.81 -20.43
N PHE A 106 0.44 10.63 -20.56
CA PHE A 106 1.44 11.38 -19.79
C PHE A 106 1.64 12.82 -20.26
N THR A 107 1.15 13.21 -21.44
CA THR A 107 1.39 14.56 -21.98
C THR A 107 0.77 15.63 -21.09
N LEU A 108 -0.40 15.34 -20.51
CA LEU A 108 -1.09 16.20 -19.54
C LEU A 108 -0.24 16.42 -18.28
N CYS A 109 0.35 15.36 -17.73
CA CYS A 109 1.25 15.44 -16.57
C CYS A 109 2.50 16.28 -16.87
N LYS A 110 3.09 16.09 -18.06
CA LYS A 110 4.31 16.79 -18.46
C LYS A 110 4.08 18.28 -18.65
N LYS A 111 2.91 18.66 -19.15
CA LYS A 111 2.56 20.07 -19.43
C LYS A 111 2.24 20.86 -18.16
N ASN A 112 1.43 20.29 -17.26
CA ASN A 112 0.83 21.01 -16.14
C ASN A 112 1.34 20.58 -14.75
N GLY A 113 2.23 19.58 -14.70
CA GLY A 113 2.58 18.86 -13.48
C GLY A 113 1.56 17.77 -13.14
N PHE A 114 1.81 17.03 -12.06
CA PHE A 114 0.85 16.03 -11.57
C PHE A 114 -0.27 16.70 -10.79
N LYS A 115 -1.43 16.88 -11.44
CA LYS A 115 -2.62 17.49 -10.86
C LYS A 115 -3.84 16.56 -10.98
N VAL A 116 -4.67 16.53 -9.96
CA VAL A 116 -5.84 15.66 -9.85
C VAL A 116 -7.11 16.52 -9.82
N TYR A 117 -8.01 16.24 -10.75
CA TYR A 117 -9.35 16.83 -10.76
C TYR A 117 -10.36 15.84 -10.19
N VAL A 118 -11.22 16.35 -9.30
CA VAL A 118 -12.36 15.61 -8.76
C VAL A 118 -13.62 16.15 -9.43
N TYR A 119 -14.45 15.26 -9.98
CA TYR A 119 -15.72 15.68 -10.59
C TYR A 119 -16.63 16.36 -9.55
N PRO A 120 -17.46 17.33 -9.96
CA PRO A 120 -18.41 17.95 -9.05
C PRO A 120 -19.52 16.96 -8.68
N GLN A 121 -19.85 16.90 -7.38
CA GLN A 121 -20.94 16.09 -6.88
C GLN A 121 -22.27 16.46 -7.56
N GLN A 122 -22.97 15.46 -8.07
CA GLN A 122 -24.27 15.64 -8.72
C GLN A 122 -25.39 15.75 -7.68
N LYS A 123 -26.34 16.66 -7.91
CA LYS A 123 -27.47 16.85 -6.99
C LYS A 123 -28.28 15.56 -6.87
N GLY A 124 -28.54 15.12 -5.64
CA GLY A 124 -29.37 13.94 -5.33
C GLY A 124 -28.60 12.62 -5.24
N GLU A 125 -27.30 12.59 -5.56
CA GLU A 125 -26.46 11.41 -5.34
C GLU A 125 -26.02 11.34 -3.88
N LYS A 126 -26.30 10.20 -3.22
CA LYS A 126 -25.78 9.91 -1.89
C LYS A 126 -24.40 9.28 -2.02
N ILE A 127 -23.46 9.73 -1.20
CA ILE A 127 -22.09 9.24 -1.16
C ILE A 127 -21.82 8.72 0.26
N ALA A 128 -21.16 7.57 0.39
CA ALA A 128 -20.75 7.08 1.69
C ALA A 128 -19.67 7.97 2.31
N GLU A 129 -19.68 8.12 3.63
CA GLU A 129 -18.69 8.92 4.36
C GLU A 129 -17.25 8.49 4.04
N SER A 130 -17.00 7.18 3.88
CA SER A 130 -15.70 6.65 3.48
C SER A 130 -15.24 7.17 2.11
N TYR A 131 -16.13 7.25 1.12
CA TYR A 131 -15.79 7.79 -0.19
C TYR A 131 -15.62 9.31 -0.13
N GLN A 132 -16.47 10.00 0.62
CA GLN A 132 -16.33 11.43 0.87
C GLN A 132 -14.98 11.77 1.51
N ASN A 133 -14.51 10.93 2.45
CA ASN A 133 -13.18 11.07 3.06
C ASN A 133 -12.05 10.91 2.04
N ILE A 134 -12.16 9.97 1.09
CA ILE A 134 -11.19 9.82 -0.01
C ILE A 134 -11.16 11.07 -0.88
N LEU A 135 -12.32 11.56 -1.31
CA LEU A 135 -12.40 12.77 -2.15
C LEU A 135 -11.84 13.99 -1.41
N ALA A 136 -12.21 14.19 -0.15
CA ALA A 136 -11.72 15.28 0.67
C ALA A 136 -10.20 15.22 0.91
N ALA A 137 -9.63 14.02 1.06
CA ALA A 137 -8.18 13.84 1.16
C ALA A 137 -7.44 14.23 -0.13
N ILE A 138 -8.04 13.95 -1.30
CA ILE A 138 -7.50 14.38 -2.60
C ILE A 138 -7.60 15.90 -2.72
N GLU A 139 -8.78 16.48 -2.46
CA GLU A 139 -9.06 17.91 -2.55
C GLU A 139 -8.19 18.75 -1.60
N GLY A 140 -7.89 18.23 -0.41
CA GLY A 140 -6.99 18.88 0.55
C GLY A 140 -5.50 18.73 0.22
N SER A 141 -5.14 17.97 -0.81
CA SER A 141 -3.74 17.73 -1.18
C SER A 141 -3.17 18.82 -2.10
N ARG A 142 -1.85 18.97 -2.12
CA ARG A 142 -1.15 19.87 -3.07
C ARG A 142 -1.34 19.50 -4.55
N PHE A 143 -1.89 18.33 -4.83
CA PHE A 143 -2.10 17.85 -6.19
C PHE A 143 -3.48 18.23 -6.73
N TYR A 144 -4.42 18.67 -5.90
CA TYR A 144 -5.76 19.03 -6.34
C TYR A 144 -5.77 20.23 -7.31
N THR A 145 -6.68 20.19 -8.28
CA THR A 145 -7.04 21.33 -9.13
C THR A 145 -8.55 21.36 -9.35
N SER A 146 -9.14 22.55 -9.31
CA SER A 146 -10.55 22.79 -9.69
C SER A 146 -10.73 22.98 -11.20
N ASP A 147 -9.64 23.22 -11.94
CA ASP A 147 -9.64 23.37 -13.39
C ASP A 147 -9.28 22.02 -14.07
N PRO A 148 -10.21 21.37 -14.79
CA PRO A 148 -9.96 20.10 -15.45
C PRO A 148 -8.95 20.21 -16.60
N SER A 149 -8.74 21.40 -17.18
CA SER A 149 -7.75 21.60 -18.26
C SER A 149 -6.30 21.53 -17.77
N GLN A 150 -6.10 21.71 -16.46
CA GLN A 150 -4.80 21.58 -15.80
C GLN A 150 -4.56 20.18 -15.24
N ALA A 151 -5.60 19.35 -15.17
CA ALA A 151 -5.52 18.04 -14.56
C ALA A 151 -4.87 17.02 -15.47
N CYS A 152 -4.15 16.09 -14.86
CA CYS A 152 -3.62 14.92 -15.54
C CYS A 152 -4.27 13.62 -15.08
N LEU A 153 -4.94 13.64 -13.93
CA LEU A 153 -5.68 12.51 -13.38
C LEU A 153 -7.08 12.96 -12.98
N PHE A 154 -8.07 12.14 -13.25
CA PHE A 154 -9.48 12.41 -12.98
C PHE A 154 -10.06 11.38 -12.01
N VAL A 155 -10.78 11.85 -11.01
CA VAL A 155 -11.44 11.01 -10.00
C VAL A 155 -12.92 11.34 -9.97
N LEU A 156 -13.75 10.31 -10.14
CA LEU A 156 -15.21 10.47 -10.16
C LEU A 156 -15.72 10.96 -8.79
N SER A 157 -16.87 11.62 -8.79
CA SER A 157 -17.66 11.88 -7.57
C SER A 157 -18.82 10.90 -7.40
N LEU A 158 -18.78 9.78 -8.13
CA LEU A 158 -19.76 8.70 -8.05
C LEU A 158 -19.18 7.61 -7.17
N ASP A 159 -19.90 7.23 -6.12
CA ASP A 159 -19.41 6.24 -5.16
C ASP A 159 -19.32 4.85 -5.81
N THR A 160 -18.09 4.36 -5.93
CA THR A 160 -17.78 3.03 -6.49
C THR A 160 -17.18 2.09 -5.45
N LEU A 161 -17.16 2.48 -4.17
CA LEU A 161 -16.48 1.70 -3.13
C LEU A 161 -17.15 0.37 -2.86
N ASP A 162 -18.48 0.33 -2.89
CA ASP A 162 -19.29 -0.84 -2.57
C ASP A 162 -20.14 -1.26 -3.77
N ARG A 163 -19.86 -2.46 -4.27
CA ARG A 163 -20.54 -3.05 -5.43
C ARG A 163 -21.44 -4.22 -5.07
N ASP A 164 -21.71 -4.42 -3.78
CA ASP A 164 -22.79 -5.29 -3.32
C ASP A 164 -24.15 -4.64 -3.62
N GLN A 165 -24.99 -5.29 -4.43
CA GLN A 165 -26.32 -4.78 -4.81
C GLN A 165 -27.27 -4.63 -3.61
N LEU A 166 -27.02 -5.36 -2.52
CA LEU A 166 -27.79 -5.28 -1.28
C LEU A 166 -27.30 -4.16 -0.36
N SER A 167 -26.16 -3.53 -0.68
CA SER A 167 -25.61 -2.45 0.13
C SER A 167 -26.47 -1.19 0.00
N PRO A 168 -26.76 -0.50 1.12
CA PRO A 168 -27.40 0.81 1.07
C PRO A 168 -26.53 1.88 0.39
N GLN A 169 -25.24 1.58 0.15
CA GLN A 169 -24.27 2.45 -0.51
C GLN A 169 -24.14 2.12 -2.01
N TYR A 170 -24.89 1.13 -2.51
CA TYR A 170 -24.84 0.72 -3.90
C TYR A 170 -25.38 1.80 -4.83
N VAL A 171 -24.51 2.31 -5.71
CA VAL A 171 -24.94 3.25 -6.75
C VAL A 171 -25.54 2.51 -7.94
N HIS A 172 -26.86 2.66 -8.11
CA HIS A 172 -27.59 2.17 -9.27
C HIS A 172 -27.34 3.01 -10.52
N ASN A 173 -27.52 2.39 -11.70
CA ASN A 173 -27.35 3.03 -13.02
C ASN A 173 -25.98 3.70 -13.21
N LEU A 174 -24.95 3.18 -12.54
CA LEU A 174 -23.59 3.74 -12.55
C LEU A 174 -23.04 3.87 -13.96
N ARG A 175 -23.27 2.87 -14.83
CA ARG A 175 -22.87 2.91 -16.25
C ARG A 175 -23.41 4.15 -16.96
N SER A 176 -24.71 4.41 -16.86
CA SER A 176 -25.34 5.55 -17.52
C SER A 176 -24.84 6.88 -16.96
N LYS A 177 -24.62 6.94 -15.64
CA LYS A 177 -24.08 8.12 -14.95
C LYS A 177 -22.63 8.41 -15.37
N VAL A 178 -21.80 7.39 -15.54
CA VAL A 178 -20.42 7.57 -16.01
C VAL A 178 -20.40 7.98 -17.49
N GLN A 179 -21.24 7.36 -18.32
CA GLN A 179 -21.34 7.68 -19.75
C GLN A 179 -21.86 9.10 -20.03
N SER A 180 -22.62 9.70 -19.11
CA SER A 180 -23.05 11.11 -19.24
C SER A 180 -21.95 12.12 -18.86
N LEU A 181 -20.82 11.68 -18.30
CA LEU A 181 -19.71 12.55 -17.96
C LEU A 181 -18.90 12.90 -19.23
N HIS A 182 -18.96 14.16 -19.62
CA HIS A 182 -18.27 14.70 -20.80
C HIS A 182 -16.75 14.48 -20.80
N LEU A 183 -16.11 14.43 -19.63
CA LEU A 183 -14.66 14.22 -19.50
C LEU A 183 -14.26 12.74 -19.42
N TRP A 184 -15.19 11.77 -19.40
CA TRP A 184 -14.90 10.36 -19.11
C TRP A 184 -13.83 9.75 -20.02
N ASN A 185 -13.78 10.17 -21.30
CA ASN A 185 -12.75 9.77 -22.27
C ASN A 185 -12.45 8.25 -22.28
N ASN A 186 -13.52 7.45 -22.21
CA ASN A 186 -13.44 5.99 -22.13
C ASN A 186 -12.51 5.47 -21.02
N GLY A 187 -12.43 6.20 -19.90
CA GLY A 187 -11.61 5.89 -18.72
C GLY A 187 -10.15 6.36 -18.81
N ARG A 188 -9.68 6.91 -19.93
CA ARG A 188 -8.28 7.37 -20.05
C ARG A 188 -7.99 8.44 -18.98
N ASN A 189 -6.89 8.27 -18.25
CA ASN A 189 -6.49 9.14 -17.14
C ASN A 189 -7.48 9.19 -15.96
N HIS A 190 -8.37 8.20 -15.82
CA HIS A 190 -9.28 8.11 -14.67
C HIS A 190 -8.77 7.09 -13.64
N LEU A 191 -9.04 7.36 -12.36
CA LEU A 191 -8.82 6.43 -11.25
C LEU A 191 -10.14 6.12 -10.57
N ILE A 192 -10.48 4.84 -10.50
CA ILE A 192 -11.68 4.32 -9.83
C ILE A 192 -11.27 3.66 -8.51
N PHE A 193 -12.06 3.85 -7.46
CA PHE A 193 -11.81 3.24 -6.15
C PHE A 193 -12.81 2.11 -5.87
N ASN A 194 -12.35 0.97 -5.39
CA ASN A 194 -13.20 -0.14 -4.93
C ASN A 194 -12.63 -0.74 -3.64
N LEU A 195 -13.44 -0.79 -2.59
CA LEU A 195 -13.05 -1.44 -1.34
C LEU A 195 -13.78 -2.75 -1.10
N TYR A 196 -15.03 -2.87 -1.54
CA TYR A 196 -15.89 -4.01 -1.28
C TYR A 196 -16.36 -4.64 -2.60
N SER A 197 -15.82 -5.82 -2.88
CA SER A 197 -16.10 -6.64 -4.07
C SER A 197 -17.34 -7.53 -3.88
N GLY A 198 -18.40 -7.02 -3.25
CA GLY A 198 -19.59 -7.80 -2.93
C GLY A 198 -19.53 -8.57 -1.62
N THR A 199 -20.63 -9.28 -1.33
CA THR A 199 -20.79 -10.16 -0.16
C THR A 199 -21.08 -11.57 -0.64
N TRP A 200 -20.59 -12.58 0.09
CA TRP A 200 -20.92 -13.98 -0.21
C TRP A 200 -22.43 -14.20 -0.41
N PRO A 201 -22.85 -14.99 -1.42
CA PRO A 201 -22.02 -15.72 -2.38
C PRO A 201 -21.56 -14.88 -3.59
N ASP A 202 -22.07 -13.67 -3.74
CA ASP A 202 -21.99 -12.83 -4.93
C ASP A 202 -20.78 -11.87 -4.92
N TYR A 203 -19.58 -12.42 -4.75
CA TYR A 203 -18.37 -11.61 -4.90
C TYR A 203 -18.16 -11.23 -6.38
N THR A 204 -17.98 -9.94 -6.66
CA THR A 204 -17.74 -9.42 -8.00
C THR A 204 -16.32 -8.85 -8.12
N GLU A 205 -15.53 -9.42 -9.02
CA GLU A 205 -14.18 -8.90 -9.28
C GLU A 205 -14.20 -7.57 -10.05
N ASP A 206 -15.25 -7.34 -10.84
CA ASP A 206 -15.47 -6.08 -11.54
C ASP A 206 -16.18 -5.04 -10.66
N VAL A 207 -16.17 -3.79 -11.12
CA VAL A 207 -16.89 -2.69 -10.43
C VAL A 207 -18.36 -2.58 -10.87
N GLY A 208 -18.93 -3.60 -11.52
CA GLY A 208 -20.30 -3.61 -12.03
C GLY A 208 -20.56 -2.67 -13.21
N PHE A 209 -19.52 -2.17 -13.87
CA PHE A 209 -19.59 -1.47 -15.16
C PHE A 209 -18.24 -1.53 -15.89
N ASP A 210 -18.25 -1.20 -17.18
CA ASP A 210 -17.05 -1.12 -17.99
C ASP A 210 -16.24 0.16 -17.69
N ILE A 211 -15.08 -0.01 -17.05
CA ILE A 211 -14.16 1.08 -16.71
C ILE A 211 -13.27 1.51 -17.88
N GLY A 212 -13.33 0.82 -19.02
CA GLY A 212 -12.52 1.10 -20.20
C GLY A 212 -11.02 1.13 -19.89
N GLN A 213 -10.42 2.31 -20.06
CA GLN A 213 -8.99 2.57 -19.90
C GLN A 213 -8.63 3.10 -18.51
N ALA A 214 -9.57 3.14 -17.57
CA ALA A 214 -9.30 3.66 -16.23
C ALA A 214 -8.41 2.73 -15.43
N MET A 215 -7.60 3.33 -14.56
CA MET A 215 -6.87 2.63 -13.51
C MET A 215 -7.82 2.29 -12.36
N LEU A 216 -7.54 1.20 -11.66
CA LEU A 216 -8.33 0.72 -10.53
C LEU A 216 -7.48 0.73 -9.26
N ALA A 217 -7.89 1.54 -8.28
CA ALA A 217 -7.44 1.46 -6.90
C ALA A 217 -8.36 0.51 -6.12
N LYS A 218 -7.95 -0.74 -5.94
CA LYS A 218 -8.81 -1.79 -5.36
C LYS A 218 -8.19 -2.48 -4.16
N ALA A 219 -9.01 -2.68 -3.12
CA ALA A 219 -8.69 -3.58 -2.02
C ALA A 219 -8.99 -5.03 -2.41
N SER A 220 -8.14 -5.96 -1.97
CA SER A 220 -8.30 -7.40 -2.22
C SER A 220 -8.41 -7.77 -3.71
N ILE A 221 -7.71 -7.05 -4.59
CA ILE A 221 -7.68 -7.39 -6.02
C ILE A 221 -6.94 -8.72 -6.26
N SER A 222 -7.57 -9.63 -7.02
CA SER A 222 -6.91 -10.87 -7.44
C SER A 222 -5.69 -10.57 -8.31
N THR A 223 -4.62 -11.36 -8.15
CA THR A 223 -3.42 -11.30 -9.00
C THR A 223 -3.71 -11.55 -10.47
N GLU A 224 -4.83 -12.20 -10.77
CA GLU A 224 -5.28 -12.53 -12.13
C GLU A 224 -5.87 -11.30 -12.84
N ASN A 225 -6.46 -10.37 -12.08
CA ASN A 225 -7.10 -9.15 -12.60
C ASN A 225 -6.25 -7.90 -12.40
N PHE A 226 -5.33 -7.90 -11.44
CA PHE A 226 -4.44 -6.78 -11.16
C PHE A 226 -3.52 -6.52 -12.36
N ARG A 227 -3.55 -5.29 -12.90
CA ARG A 227 -2.63 -4.87 -13.99
C ARG A 227 -1.38 -4.24 -13.37
N PRO A 228 -0.21 -4.93 -13.38
CA PRO A 228 0.99 -4.42 -12.72
C PRO A 228 1.43 -3.09 -13.33
N ASN A 229 1.90 -2.19 -12.46
CA ASN A 229 2.33 -0.83 -12.80
C ASN A 229 1.21 0.09 -13.35
N PHE A 230 -0.05 -0.36 -13.35
CA PHE A 230 -1.19 0.41 -13.86
C PHE A 230 -2.30 0.55 -12.82
N ASP A 231 -2.67 -0.56 -12.17
CA ASP A 231 -3.60 -0.55 -11.05
C ASP A 231 -2.88 -0.29 -9.72
N VAL A 232 -3.64 0.13 -8.71
CA VAL A 232 -3.13 0.45 -7.37
C VAL A 232 -3.77 -0.51 -6.36
N SER A 233 -2.94 -1.34 -5.73
CA SER A 233 -3.40 -2.13 -4.59
C SER A 233 -3.47 -1.22 -3.36
N ILE A 234 -4.65 -1.10 -2.77
CA ILE A 234 -4.88 -0.32 -1.56
C ILE A 234 -5.35 -1.23 -0.42
N PRO A 235 -5.03 -0.90 0.85
CA PRO A 235 -5.57 -1.66 1.97
C PRO A 235 -7.09 -1.45 2.09
N LEU A 236 -7.77 -2.43 2.68
CA LEU A 236 -9.18 -2.30 3.04
C LEU A 236 -9.31 -1.39 4.27
N PHE A 237 -9.89 -0.21 4.10
CA PHE A 237 -10.18 0.70 5.19
C PHE A 237 -11.51 0.33 5.87
N SER A 238 -11.55 0.40 7.21
CA SER A 238 -12.80 0.35 7.95
C SER A 238 -13.60 1.64 7.73
N LYS A 239 -14.92 1.59 7.91
CA LYS A 239 -15.77 2.79 7.82
C LYS A 239 -15.36 3.88 8.82
N ASP A 240 -14.89 3.47 9.99
CA ASP A 240 -14.42 4.36 11.06
C ASP A 240 -12.94 4.79 10.88
N HIS A 241 -12.35 4.57 9.70
CA HIS A 241 -10.96 4.97 9.47
C HIS A 241 -10.86 6.52 9.49
N PRO A 242 -10.00 7.10 10.34
CA PRO A 242 -9.92 8.54 10.47
C PRO A 242 -9.47 9.18 9.15
N ARG A 243 -10.15 10.27 8.75
CA ARG A 243 -9.87 10.99 7.50
C ARG A 243 -8.44 11.52 7.43
N THR A 244 -7.93 11.99 8.55
CA THR A 244 -6.59 12.53 8.68
C THR A 244 -5.80 11.66 9.65
N GLY A 245 -4.48 11.57 9.44
CA GLY A 245 -3.60 10.94 10.41
C GLY A 245 -3.82 11.54 11.80
N GLY A 246 -3.88 10.67 12.80
CA GLY A 246 -3.99 11.06 14.20
C GLY A 246 -2.63 11.41 14.79
N GLU A 247 -2.38 10.99 16.02
CA GLU A 247 -1.06 11.11 16.65
C GLU A 247 0.05 10.51 15.76
N ARG A 248 1.27 11.03 15.91
CA ARG A 248 2.42 10.48 15.21
C ARG A 248 2.47 8.97 15.43
N GLY A 249 2.53 8.22 14.33
CA GLY A 249 2.73 6.79 14.39
C GLY A 249 3.98 6.45 15.21
N PHE A 250 4.00 5.25 15.79
CA PHE A 250 5.04 4.83 16.73
C PHE A 250 6.44 4.65 16.12
N LEU A 251 6.60 4.84 14.81
CA LEU A 251 7.89 4.79 14.13
C LEU A 251 8.71 6.03 14.48
N LYS A 252 9.59 5.90 15.48
CA LYS A 252 10.54 6.95 15.89
C LYS A 252 11.69 7.12 14.90
N PHE A 253 12.00 6.09 14.11
CA PHE A 253 13.08 6.06 13.13
C PHE A 253 12.59 5.41 11.83
N ASN A 254 13.21 5.76 10.70
CA ASN A 254 12.96 5.15 9.38
C ASN A 254 13.58 3.74 9.30
N THR A 255 13.13 2.82 10.15
CA THR A 255 13.49 1.40 10.04
C THR A 255 12.51 0.76 9.05
N ILE A 256 12.98 0.41 7.86
CA ILE A 256 12.18 -0.24 6.81
C ILE A 256 12.79 -1.62 6.52
N PRO A 257 12.08 -2.74 6.78
CA PRO A 257 10.77 -2.79 7.42
C PRO A 257 10.84 -2.46 8.93
N PRO A 258 9.75 -1.93 9.51
CA PRO A 258 9.72 -1.62 10.94
C PRO A 258 9.80 -2.91 11.78
N LEU A 259 10.44 -2.84 12.95
CA LEU A 259 10.41 -3.92 13.93
C LEU A 259 8.98 -4.07 14.45
N ARG A 260 8.35 -5.20 14.12
CA ARG A 260 6.98 -5.53 14.52
C ARG A 260 7.00 -6.62 15.57
N LYS A 261 6.11 -6.51 16.56
CA LYS A 261 5.91 -7.54 17.57
C LYS A 261 5.42 -8.86 16.98
N TYR A 262 4.56 -8.79 15.96
CA TYR A 262 3.96 -9.95 15.32
C TYR A 262 4.48 -10.07 13.88
N MET A 263 4.90 -11.28 13.51
CA MET A 263 5.21 -11.65 12.13
C MET A 263 3.95 -11.66 11.27
N LEU A 264 2.86 -12.24 11.79
CA LEU A 264 1.59 -12.37 11.09
C LEU A 264 0.43 -12.06 12.03
N VAL A 265 -0.47 -11.18 11.58
CA VAL A 265 -1.73 -10.91 12.28
C VAL A 265 -2.90 -11.07 11.32
N PHE A 266 -3.90 -11.83 11.75
CA PHE A 266 -5.22 -11.85 11.14
C PHE A 266 -6.26 -11.47 12.19
N LYS A 267 -7.17 -10.58 11.83
CA LYS A 267 -8.37 -10.28 12.63
C LYS A 267 -9.56 -10.28 11.68
N GLY A 268 -10.46 -11.27 11.80
CA GLY A 268 -11.58 -11.36 10.86
C GLY A 268 -12.69 -12.34 11.25
N LYS A 269 -13.60 -12.58 10.30
CA LYS A 269 -14.75 -13.50 10.49
C LYS A 269 -14.36 -14.95 10.17
N ARG A 270 -14.81 -15.87 11.03
CA ARG A 270 -14.78 -17.33 10.85
C ARG A 270 -16.19 -17.82 10.56
N TYR A 271 -16.38 -18.39 9.37
CA TYR A 271 -17.67 -18.92 8.94
C TYR A 271 -17.81 -20.33 9.52
N LEU A 272 -18.89 -20.56 10.26
CA LEU A 272 -19.17 -21.85 10.91
C LEU A 272 -19.73 -22.88 9.92
N THR A 273 -20.30 -22.41 8.81
CA THR A 273 -20.93 -23.21 7.76
C THR A 273 -20.71 -22.56 6.39
N GLY A 274 -20.95 -23.32 5.32
CA GLY A 274 -20.87 -22.85 3.94
C GLY A 274 -19.52 -23.10 3.26
N ILE A 275 -19.45 -22.85 1.95
CA ILE A 275 -18.23 -23.08 1.16
C ILE A 275 -17.08 -22.22 1.70
N GLY A 276 -15.95 -22.85 2.02
CA GLY A 276 -14.77 -22.18 2.60
C GLY A 276 -14.78 -22.06 4.14
N SER A 277 -15.82 -22.57 4.83
CA SER A 277 -15.82 -22.68 6.29
C SER A 277 -14.64 -23.50 6.79
N ASP A 278 -14.36 -24.63 6.14
CA ASP A 278 -13.30 -25.55 6.56
C ASP A 278 -11.92 -24.91 6.46
N THR A 279 -11.63 -24.22 5.35
CA THR A 279 -10.36 -23.49 5.15
C THR A 279 -10.16 -22.41 6.21
N ARG A 280 -11.20 -21.59 6.47
CA ARG A 280 -11.12 -20.54 7.50
C ARG A 280 -11.08 -21.11 8.91
N ASN A 281 -11.71 -22.26 9.12
CA ASN A 281 -11.64 -22.97 10.38
C ASN A 281 -10.24 -23.56 10.58
N ALA A 282 -9.56 -24.04 9.53
CA ALA A 282 -8.20 -24.55 9.65
C ALA A 282 -7.15 -23.50 10.03
N LEU A 283 -7.42 -22.21 9.77
CA LEU A 283 -6.48 -21.13 10.05
C LEU A 283 -6.01 -21.10 11.51
N TYR A 284 -6.85 -21.47 12.50
CA TYR A 284 -6.42 -21.43 13.91
C TYR A 284 -5.21 -22.32 14.21
N HIS A 285 -4.96 -23.37 13.41
CA HIS A 285 -3.79 -24.24 13.60
C HIS A 285 -2.46 -23.51 13.38
N VAL A 286 -2.48 -22.37 12.68
CA VAL A 286 -1.31 -21.54 12.43
C VAL A 286 -1.08 -20.53 13.56
N HIS A 287 -2.05 -20.38 14.48
CA HIS A 287 -1.93 -19.49 15.64
C HIS A 287 -1.02 -20.08 16.72
N ASN A 288 0.09 -19.39 17.03
CA ASN A 288 1.00 -19.79 18.11
C ASN A 288 0.92 -18.90 19.36
N GLY A 289 0.19 -17.78 19.30
CA GLY A 289 0.03 -16.85 20.43
C GLY A 289 1.23 -15.92 20.67
N GLU A 290 2.32 -16.09 19.93
CA GLU A 290 3.57 -15.35 20.11
C GLU A 290 3.74 -14.29 19.01
N ASP A 291 4.15 -14.70 17.81
CA ASP A 291 4.38 -13.83 16.64
C ASP A 291 3.38 -14.08 15.49
N VAL A 292 2.58 -15.16 15.57
CA VAL A 292 1.47 -15.45 14.67
C VAL A 292 0.14 -15.42 15.41
N VAL A 293 -0.59 -14.31 15.25
CA VAL A 293 -1.83 -14.03 15.98
C VAL A 293 -3.03 -14.04 15.04
N LEU A 294 -3.93 -15.01 15.22
CA LEU A 294 -5.15 -15.15 14.42
C LEU A 294 -6.37 -15.00 15.33
N LEU A 295 -7.01 -13.84 15.27
CA LEU A 295 -8.19 -13.49 16.05
C LEU A 295 -9.42 -13.60 15.17
N THR A 296 -10.35 -14.47 15.53
CA THR A 296 -11.56 -14.69 14.72
C THR A 296 -12.84 -14.47 15.49
N THR A 297 -13.87 -13.94 14.84
CA THR A 297 -15.23 -13.95 15.38
C THR A 297 -16.13 -14.88 14.57
N CYS A 298 -16.93 -15.67 15.27
CA CYS A 298 -17.99 -16.49 14.68
C CYS A 298 -19.34 -15.74 14.59
N LYS A 299 -19.43 -14.51 15.12
CA LYS A 299 -20.65 -13.69 15.09
C LYS A 299 -20.88 -13.14 13.68
N HIS A 300 -21.50 -13.92 12.81
CA HIS A 300 -21.80 -13.50 11.44
C HIS A 300 -23.01 -14.21 10.82
N GLY A 301 -23.88 -13.44 10.16
CA GLY A 301 -25.14 -13.94 9.61
C GLY A 301 -26.23 -14.03 10.69
N LYS A 302 -27.42 -14.47 10.31
CA LYS A 302 -28.57 -14.58 11.23
C LYS A 302 -28.51 -15.86 12.08
N ASP A 303 -27.88 -16.92 11.55
CA ASP A 303 -27.92 -18.27 12.12
C ASP A 303 -26.63 -18.72 12.82
N TRP A 304 -25.66 -17.83 13.06
CA TRP A 304 -24.39 -18.21 13.69
C TRP A 304 -24.58 -18.88 15.05
N GLN A 305 -25.60 -18.47 15.80
CA GLN A 305 -25.94 -19.06 17.11
C GLN A 305 -26.34 -20.53 16.98
N LYS A 306 -27.02 -20.91 15.89
CA LYS A 306 -27.46 -22.28 15.64
C LYS A 306 -26.29 -23.21 15.28
N HIS A 307 -25.24 -22.66 14.68
CA HIS A 307 -24.06 -23.40 14.25
C HIS A 307 -22.88 -23.24 15.21
N LYS A 308 -23.10 -22.64 16.38
CA LYS A 308 -22.08 -22.33 17.37
C LYS A 308 -21.35 -23.61 17.79
N ASP A 309 -20.05 -23.65 17.54
CA ASP A 309 -19.16 -24.72 18.01
C ASP A 309 -18.56 -24.41 19.39
N SER A 310 -17.79 -25.36 19.92
CA SER A 310 -17.14 -25.25 21.23
C SER A 310 -16.05 -24.18 21.32
N ARG A 311 -15.49 -23.69 20.19
CA ARG A 311 -14.45 -22.64 20.18
C ARG A 311 -15.02 -21.22 20.12
N CYS A 312 -16.23 -21.07 19.60
CA CYS A 312 -16.83 -19.78 19.26
C CYS A 312 -16.85 -18.76 20.42
N ASP A 313 -17.09 -19.18 21.67
CA ASP A 313 -17.06 -18.26 22.82
C ASP A 313 -15.65 -17.72 23.08
N ARG A 314 -14.66 -18.60 23.15
CA ARG A 314 -13.25 -18.23 23.35
C ARG A 314 -12.74 -17.35 22.21
N ASP A 315 -13.05 -17.72 20.97
CA ASP A 315 -12.69 -16.97 19.78
C ASP A 315 -13.23 -15.53 19.86
N ASN A 316 -14.50 -15.35 20.23
CA ASN A 316 -15.11 -14.02 20.37
C ASN A 316 -14.50 -13.19 21.50
N THR A 317 -14.19 -13.79 22.65
CA THR A 317 -13.54 -13.09 23.77
C THR A 317 -12.16 -12.55 23.36
N GLU A 318 -11.34 -13.37 22.70
CA GLU A 318 -10.03 -12.95 22.20
C GLU A 318 -10.14 -11.91 21.07
N TYR A 319 -11.17 -12.05 20.22
CA TYR A 319 -11.46 -11.09 19.17
C TYR A 319 -11.83 -9.71 19.74
N GLU A 320 -12.60 -9.63 20.82
CA GLU A 320 -13.02 -8.34 21.39
C GLU A 320 -11.90 -7.65 22.17
N LYS A 321 -10.96 -8.42 22.75
CA LYS A 321 -9.90 -7.90 23.62
C LYS A 321 -8.85 -7.03 22.94
N LYS A 322 -8.38 -7.42 21.73
CA LYS A 322 -7.23 -6.77 21.07
C LYS A 322 -7.66 -5.78 19.98
N GLY A 323 -7.25 -4.52 20.11
CA GLY A 323 -7.53 -3.45 19.13
C GLY A 323 -6.51 -3.39 17.97
N PRO A 324 -6.83 -2.70 16.85
CA PRO A 324 -5.91 -2.56 15.70
C PRO A 324 -4.55 -1.94 16.07
N THR A 325 -4.54 -0.97 16.99
CA THR A 325 -3.34 -0.27 17.44
C THR A 325 -2.37 -1.20 18.17
N GLU A 326 -2.88 -2.13 18.98
CA GLU A 326 -2.06 -3.12 19.69
C GLU A 326 -1.47 -4.16 18.72
N LEU A 327 -2.22 -4.51 17.68
CA LEU A 327 -1.85 -5.54 16.71
C LEU A 327 -0.85 -5.06 15.66
N LEU A 328 -0.88 -3.77 15.33
CA LEU A 328 -0.04 -3.18 14.27
C LEU A 328 1.06 -2.26 14.82
N GLY A 329 1.09 -2.04 16.14
CA GLY A 329 2.11 -1.24 16.80
C GLY A 329 3.49 -1.90 16.77
N PRO A 330 4.57 -1.11 16.74
CA PRO A 330 5.92 -1.63 16.94
C PRO A 330 6.06 -2.16 18.36
N GLU A 331 7.01 -3.06 18.54
CA GLU A 331 7.35 -3.57 19.86
C GLU A 331 7.78 -2.42 20.76
N SER A 332 7.09 -2.25 21.89
CA SER A 332 7.52 -1.29 22.90
C SER A 332 8.83 -1.81 23.50
N PRO A 333 9.91 -1.03 23.57
CA PRO A 333 11.13 -1.49 24.22
C PRO A 333 10.78 -1.86 25.66
N SER A 334 11.07 -3.12 26.02
CA SER A 334 10.84 -3.60 27.38
C SER A 334 11.61 -2.69 28.36
N PRO A 335 11.00 -2.30 29.50
CA PRO A 335 11.68 -1.45 30.49
C PRO A 335 12.97 -2.07 31.05
N LEU A 336 13.19 -3.37 30.85
CA LEU A 336 14.40 -4.09 31.25
C LEU A 336 15.63 -3.78 30.37
N SER A 337 15.47 -3.26 29.15
CA SER A 337 16.62 -2.91 28.28
C SER A 337 17.20 -1.51 28.53
N ALA A 338 16.46 -0.66 29.25
CA ALA A 338 16.89 0.71 29.54
C ALA A 338 17.92 0.83 30.70
N ASN A 339 18.12 -0.24 31.48
CA ASN A 339 18.90 -0.19 32.72
C ASN A 339 20.34 -0.71 32.61
N GLU A 340 20.80 -1.17 31.43
CA GLU A 340 22.14 -1.75 31.25
C GLU A 340 23.13 -0.89 30.45
N ARG A 341 22.88 0.41 30.30
CA ARG A 341 23.92 1.35 29.84
C ARG A 341 24.41 2.19 31.01
N ALA A 342 25.32 1.62 31.78
CA ALA A 342 26.21 2.37 32.67
C ALA A 342 26.94 3.46 31.87
N PRO A 343 27.07 4.69 32.41
CA PRO A 343 27.85 5.75 31.77
C PRO A 343 29.35 5.50 32.00
N PRO A 344 30.24 5.74 31.02
CA PRO A 344 31.66 5.83 31.31
C PRO A 344 31.94 7.13 32.07
N THR A 345 32.66 6.95 33.17
CA THR A 345 33.04 7.94 34.17
C THR A 345 33.97 9.04 33.63
N MET A 346 33.79 10.21 34.26
CA MET A 346 34.49 11.50 34.22
C MET A 346 36.01 11.57 33.94
N LEU A 347 36.42 12.73 33.39
CA LEU A 347 37.61 13.46 33.83
C LEU A 347 37.28 14.96 34.09
N SER A 348 37.50 15.37 35.34
CA SER A 348 37.70 16.70 35.98
C SER A 348 38.54 17.70 35.15
N GLN A 349 38.49 19.05 35.22
CA GLN A 349 38.28 20.12 36.24
C GLN A 349 38.50 21.50 35.50
N PRO A 350 38.50 22.73 36.11
CA PRO A 350 37.67 23.35 37.15
C PRO A 350 37.12 24.76 36.73
N LEU A 351 36.30 25.31 37.64
CA LEU A 351 35.70 26.65 37.72
C LEU A 351 36.62 27.86 37.42
N LEU A 352 36.02 28.92 36.86
CA LEU A 352 36.16 30.30 37.33
C LEU A 352 34.99 31.15 36.80
N VAL A 353 34.20 31.67 37.73
CA VAL A 353 33.19 32.72 37.55
C VAL A 353 33.76 33.97 38.25
N PRO A 354 33.58 35.19 37.71
CA PRO A 354 33.66 36.41 38.51
C PRO A 354 32.36 36.66 39.28
#